data_AF-A0A7S2YSA2-F1
#
_entry.id   AF-A0A7S2YSA2-F1
#
_cell.length_a   1.000
_cell.length_b   1.000
_cell.length_c   1.000
_cell.angle_alpha   90.00
_cell.angle_beta   90.00
_cell.angle_gamma   90.00
#
_symmetry.space_group_name_H-M   'P 1'
#
loop_
_entity.id
_entity.type
_entity.pdbx_description
1 polymer ?
#
loop_
_entity_poly.entity_id
_entity_poly.type
_entity_poly.pdbx_seq_one_letter_code
_entity_poly.pdbx_strand_id
1 'polypeptide(L)'
;MMNGSRQRQRLGVPPSISRKGWFTETETMWPGQKFSLALEEFSPDKSILFHERSDYQDILVFRSAQYGNVLCLDGVIQLTERDEFAYHEIMVHVPFFAHPNPKSICVVGGGDGGCLREILRHSTVERVVLVEIDPMVVEVAKEFFATSTGNSKNFDDPRVEIVHQDAATFMGERENEFDIILGDTSDPIGPAESLFQPDFYKSMYDALRPSGIVCVQAECFWIHLDFISDLIACCADMFETAEYMSTMVPTYPCGQIGFVVGCKGRVLSCRTPIHRELEDNEGAILKEMKWYSFEQHVAAFTLPPFVQKRLDITCEIDPTVIDKTYAMTNDEYEDYSVRNEECCLLPILRSWFGQGLPNILVGVGEDEDEEEIEENGTKSI
;
A
#
# COMPACT_ATOMS: atom_id res chain seq x y z
N MET A 1 -33.47 0.98 -23.87
CA MET A 1 -33.24 -0.20 -24.72
C MET A 1 -31.86 -0.06 -25.37
N MET A 2 -30.81 -0.58 -24.72
CA MET A 2 -29.58 -0.97 -25.43
C MET A 2 -29.58 -2.49 -25.45
N ASN A 3 -30.05 -3.03 -26.57
CA ASN A 3 -29.96 -4.44 -26.89
C ASN A 3 -28.60 -4.63 -27.55
N GLY A 4 -27.68 -5.28 -26.84
CA GLY A 4 -26.31 -5.50 -27.32
C GLY A 4 -25.64 -6.58 -26.49
N SER A 5 -26.24 -7.77 -26.42
CA SER A 5 -25.55 -8.96 -25.95
C SER A 5 -24.43 -9.31 -26.94
N ARG A 6 -23.29 -8.60 -26.86
CA ARG A 6 -22.04 -9.14 -27.41
C ARG A 6 -21.86 -10.47 -26.70
N GLN A 7 -21.90 -11.58 -27.46
CA GLN A 7 -21.45 -12.86 -26.95
C GLN A 7 -19.99 -12.67 -26.53
N ARG A 8 -19.78 -12.50 -25.23
CA ARG A 8 -18.46 -12.35 -24.65
C ARG A 8 -17.68 -13.63 -24.93
N GLN A 9 -16.56 -13.50 -25.64
CA GLN A 9 -15.73 -14.65 -26.00
C GLN A 9 -14.83 -14.97 -24.80
N ARG A 10 -15.24 -15.96 -24.00
CA ARG A 10 -14.41 -16.49 -22.93
C ARG A 10 -13.05 -16.90 -23.52
N LEU A 11 -11.99 -16.24 -23.11
CA LEU A 11 -10.64 -16.57 -23.55
C LEU A 11 -10.21 -17.90 -22.92
N GLY A 12 -9.32 -18.63 -23.60
CA GLY A 12 -8.75 -19.88 -23.08
C GLY A 12 -7.84 -19.64 -21.87
N VAL A 13 -7.08 -20.65 -21.46
CA VAL A 13 -6.06 -20.45 -20.40
C VAL A 13 -5.00 -19.45 -20.90
N PRO A 14 -4.75 -18.33 -20.18
CA PRO A 14 -3.78 -17.33 -20.60
C PRO A 14 -2.34 -17.88 -20.52
N PRO A 15 -1.39 -17.30 -21.27
CA PRO A 15 0.02 -17.71 -21.22
C PRO A 15 0.67 -17.57 -19.84
N SER A 16 0.16 -16.67 -18.99
CA SER A 16 0.60 -16.47 -17.61
C SER A 16 0.25 -17.65 -16.68
N ILE A 17 -0.64 -18.55 -17.10
CA ILE A 17 -1.01 -19.76 -16.34
C ILE A 17 -0.39 -21.00 -16.98
N SER A 18 0.50 -21.67 -16.23
CA SER A 18 1.11 -22.92 -16.66
C SER A 18 0.14 -24.11 -16.58
N ARG A 19 0.40 -25.15 -17.37
CA ARG A 19 -0.34 -26.44 -17.31
C ARG A 19 -0.28 -27.11 -15.94
N LYS A 20 0.66 -26.73 -15.08
CA LYS A 20 0.81 -27.25 -13.71
C LYS A 20 0.00 -26.44 -12.69
N GLY A 21 -0.85 -25.51 -13.14
CA GLY A 21 -1.72 -24.72 -12.26
C GLY A 21 -0.98 -23.67 -11.45
N TRP A 22 -0.04 -22.98 -12.08
CA TRP A 22 0.62 -21.81 -11.49
C TRP A 22 0.39 -20.60 -12.38
N PHE A 23 -0.13 -19.54 -11.79
CA PHE A 23 -0.05 -18.21 -12.36
C PHE A 23 1.33 -17.65 -12.04
N THR A 24 1.97 -17.07 -13.04
CA THR A 24 3.24 -16.36 -12.88
C THR A 24 3.06 -14.98 -13.44
N GLU A 25 3.24 -13.98 -12.59
CA GLU A 25 3.17 -12.57 -12.98
C GLU A 25 4.26 -12.26 -14.00
N THR A 26 3.88 -11.50 -15.02
CA THR A 26 4.77 -11.11 -16.12
C THR A 26 4.67 -9.63 -16.37
N GLU A 27 5.75 -8.91 -16.12
CA GLU A 27 5.91 -7.51 -16.52
C GLU A 27 7.39 -7.21 -16.77
N THR A 28 7.64 -6.16 -17.54
CA THR A 28 8.96 -5.63 -17.89
C THR A 28 9.53 -4.68 -16.84
N MET A 29 8.70 -4.09 -15.97
CA MET A 29 9.14 -3.12 -14.95
C MET A 29 9.95 -3.71 -13.79
N TRP A 30 9.98 -5.04 -13.64
CA TRP A 30 10.82 -5.73 -12.65
C TRP A 30 11.61 -6.88 -13.30
N PRO A 31 12.59 -6.55 -14.18
CA PRO A 31 13.30 -7.55 -14.96
C PRO A 31 14.11 -8.50 -14.06
N GLY A 32 14.09 -9.79 -14.39
CA GLY A 32 14.87 -10.81 -13.69
C GLY A 32 14.20 -11.41 -12.45
N GLN A 33 13.02 -10.93 -12.06
CA GLN A 33 12.23 -11.49 -10.96
C GLN A 33 10.78 -11.75 -11.39
N LYS A 34 10.12 -12.71 -10.74
CA LYS A 34 8.70 -13.03 -10.94
C LYS A 34 8.10 -13.54 -9.64
N PHE A 35 6.87 -13.12 -9.36
CA PHE A 35 6.05 -13.73 -8.33
C PHE A 35 5.12 -14.80 -8.94
N SER A 36 4.77 -15.84 -8.19
CA SER A 36 3.89 -16.90 -8.70
C SER A 36 2.96 -17.40 -7.62
N LEU A 37 1.70 -17.58 -8.00
CA LEU A 37 0.64 -18.12 -7.16
C LEU A 37 0.15 -19.44 -7.75
N ALA A 38 0.10 -20.46 -6.90
CA ALA A 38 -0.60 -21.68 -7.25
C ALA A 38 -2.10 -21.38 -7.38
N LEU A 39 -2.72 -21.88 -8.45
CA LEU A 39 -4.17 -21.94 -8.58
C LEU A 39 -4.73 -22.94 -7.57
N GLU A 40 -5.98 -22.76 -7.16
CA GLU A 40 -6.70 -23.73 -6.33
C GLU A 40 -6.66 -25.13 -6.97
N GLU A 41 -6.33 -26.15 -6.18
CA GLU A 41 -6.12 -27.53 -6.67
C GLU A 41 -5.07 -27.69 -7.80
N PHE A 42 -4.25 -26.67 -8.09
CA PHE A 42 -3.32 -26.66 -9.22
C PHE A 42 -4.00 -26.93 -10.58
N SER A 43 -5.25 -26.48 -10.77
CA SER A 43 -6.09 -26.86 -11.90
C SER A 43 -6.66 -25.65 -12.67
N PRO A 44 -6.07 -25.24 -13.81
CA PRO A 44 -6.56 -24.11 -14.62
C PRO A 44 -8.06 -24.17 -14.95
N ASP A 45 -8.55 -25.35 -15.35
CA ASP A 45 -9.95 -25.54 -15.76
C ASP A 45 -10.97 -25.31 -14.63
N LYS A 46 -10.52 -25.40 -13.37
CA LYS A 46 -11.37 -25.27 -12.18
C LYS A 46 -11.24 -23.91 -11.52
N SER A 47 -10.06 -23.30 -11.58
CA SER A 47 -9.75 -22.12 -10.77
C SER A 47 -9.84 -20.81 -11.56
N ILE A 48 -9.85 -20.83 -12.90
CA ILE A 48 -10.11 -19.63 -13.70
C ILE A 48 -11.60 -19.29 -13.61
N LEU A 49 -11.90 -18.19 -12.92
CA LEU A 49 -13.26 -17.71 -12.70
C LEU A 49 -13.71 -16.86 -13.89
N PHE A 50 -12.84 -15.94 -14.34
CA PHE A 50 -13.09 -15.02 -15.44
C PHE A 50 -11.82 -14.82 -16.26
N HIS A 51 -11.96 -14.71 -17.59
CA HIS A 51 -10.86 -14.32 -18.46
C HIS A 51 -11.42 -13.77 -19.77
N GLU A 52 -11.39 -12.46 -19.91
CA GLU A 52 -11.84 -11.72 -21.09
C GLU A 52 -10.97 -10.49 -21.30
N ARG A 53 -10.94 -9.98 -22.53
CA ARG A 53 -10.30 -8.71 -22.86
C ARG A 53 -11.38 -7.63 -23.02
N SER A 54 -11.25 -6.53 -22.29
CA SER A 54 -12.10 -5.34 -22.44
C SER A 54 -11.63 -4.50 -23.63
N ASP A 55 -12.22 -3.32 -23.82
CA ASP A 55 -11.72 -2.35 -24.80
C ASP A 55 -10.35 -1.74 -24.38
N TYR A 56 -9.92 -1.96 -23.12
CA TYR A 56 -8.72 -1.36 -22.53
C TYR A 56 -7.62 -2.40 -22.26
N GLN A 57 -7.96 -3.54 -21.64
CA GLN A 57 -6.97 -4.45 -21.05
C GLN A 57 -7.44 -5.90 -21.00
N ASP A 58 -6.51 -6.83 -20.80
CA ASP A 58 -6.80 -8.23 -20.47
C ASP A 58 -7.18 -8.35 -18.99
N ILE A 59 -8.33 -8.97 -18.69
CA ILE A 59 -8.84 -9.10 -17.32
C ILE A 59 -8.94 -10.58 -16.97
N LEU A 60 -8.16 -11.00 -15.98
CA LEU A 60 -8.13 -12.37 -15.48
C LEU A 60 -8.54 -12.37 -14.01
N VAL A 61 -9.49 -13.24 -13.66
CA VAL A 61 -9.76 -13.60 -12.27
C VAL A 61 -9.60 -15.09 -12.09
N PHE A 62 -8.81 -15.48 -11.11
CA PHE A 62 -8.68 -16.88 -10.71
C PHE A 62 -8.71 -17.03 -9.19
N ARG A 63 -9.11 -18.22 -8.72
CA ARG A 63 -8.97 -18.62 -7.33
C ARG A 63 -7.59 -19.22 -7.11
N SER A 64 -6.83 -18.62 -6.21
CA SER A 64 -5.52 -19.14 -5.79
C SER A 64 -5.67 -20.19 -4.69
N ALA A 65 -4.63 -20.99 -4.48
CA ALA A 65 -4.61 -22.01 -3.43
C ALA A 65 -4.58 -21.43 -2.00
N GLN A 66 -4.10 -20.20 -1.81
CA GLN A 66 -3.83 -19.64 -0.48
C GLN A 66 -4.11 -18.14 -0.33
N TYR A 67 -4.47 -17.43 -1.39
CA TYR A 67 -4.66 -15.96 -1.41
C TYR A 67 -6.10 -15.55 -1.77
N GLY A 68 -7.04 -16.52 -1.82
CA GLY A 68 -8.42 -16.26 -2.24
C GLY A 68 -8.50 -15.96 -3.74
N ASN A 69 -9.47 -15.15 -4.13
CA ASN A 69 -9.58 -14.67 -5.51
C ASN A 69 -8.48 -13.64 -5.79
N VAL A 70 -7.97 -13.67 -7.02
CA VAL A 70 -6.89 -12.81 -7.50
C VAL A 70 -7.37 -12.12 -8.77
N LEU A 71 -7.26 -10.78 -8.81
CA LEU A 71 -7.50 -9.98 -10.00
C LEU A 71 -6.15 -9.67 -10.65
N CYS A 72 -6.04 -9.97 -11.94
CA CYS A 72 -4.91 -9.55 -12.74
C CYS A 72 -5.41 -8.71 -13.93
N LEU A 73 -4.71 -7.62 -14.21
CA LEU A 73 -4.91 -6.77 -15.39
C LEU A 73 -3.62 -6.79 -16.21
N ASP A 74 -3.74 -7.11 -17.50
CA ASP A 74 -2.62 -7.28 -18.43
C ASP A 74 -1.47 -8.18 -17.92
N GLY A 75 -1.80 -9.14 -17.05
CA GLY A 75 -0.84 -10.10 -16.48
C GLY A 75 -0.15 -9.64 -15.19
N VAL A 76 -0.49 -8.46 -14.66
CA VAL A 76 -0.04 -7.92 -13.38
C VAL A 76 -1.11 -8.12 -12.31
N ILE A 77 -0.72 -8.62 -11.13
CA ILE A 77 -1.63 -8.77 -9.99
C ILE A 77 -2.02 -7.38 -9.50
N GLN A 78 -3.32 -7.09 -9.51
CA GLN A 78 -3.85 -5.85 -8.94
C GLN A 78 -4.22 -6.02 -7.48
N LEU A 79 -4.78 -7.18 -7.11
CA LEU A 79 -5.08 -7.48 -5.71
C LEU A 79 -5.29 -8.98 -5.48
N THR A 80 -5.17 -9.37 -4.21
CA THR A 80 -5.69 -10.64 -3.70
C THR A 80 -6.55 -10.41 -2.46
N GLU A 81 -7.56 -11.25 -2.25
CA GLU A 81 -8.42 -11.15 -1.05
C GLU A 81 -7.65 -11.33 0.27
N ARG A 82 -6.44 -11.88 0.22
CA ARG A 82 -5.64 -12.14 1.42
C ARG A 82 -4.86 -10.93 1.92
N ASP A 83 -4.45 -9.99 1.06
CA ASP A 83 -3.54 -8.91 1.43
C ASP A 83 -3.92 -7.52 0.91
N GLU A 84 -4.98 -7.40 0.11
CA GLU A 84 -5.48 -6.10 -0.40
C GLU A 84 -5.65 -5.03 0.67
N PHE A 85 -6.04 -5.42 1.88
CA PHE A 85 -6.29 -4.48 2.97
C PHE A 85 -5.03 -3.68 3.34
N ALA A 86 -3.83 -4.23 3.18
CA ALA A 86 -2.59 -3.53 3.54
C ALA A 86 -2.28 -2.34 2.61
N TYR A 87 -2.77 -2.43 1.37
CA TYR A 87 -2.71 -1.36 0.38
C TYR A 87 -3.83 -0.34 0.60
N HIS A 88 -5.09 -0.79 0.58
CA HIS A 88 -6.26 0.10 0.66
C HIS A 88 -6.34 0.86 1.97
N GLU A 89 -6.04 0.20 3.10
CA GLU A 89 -6.11 0.86 4.40
C GLU A 89 -5.06 1.98 4.52
N ILE A 90 -3.83 1.79 4.03
CA ILE A 90 -2.80 2.86 4.07
C ILE A 90 -3.11 3.98 3.09
N MET A 91 -3.43 3.66 1.83
CA MET A 91 -3.75 4.66 0.82
C MET A 91 -4.89 5.58 1.26
N VAL A 92 -5.94 5.03 1.88
CA VAL A 92 -7.11 5.80 2.30
C VAL A 92 -6.91 6.44 3.67
N HIS A 93 -6.52 5.68 4.68
CA HIS A 93 -6.60 6.20 6.06
C HIS A 93 -5.51 7.23 6.36
N VAL A 94 -4.32 7.15 5.75
CA VAL A 94 -3.28 8.17 5.95
C VAL A 94 -3.77 9.58 5.58
N PRO A 95 -4.22 9.87 4.35
CA PRO A 95 -4.71 11.20 3.99
C PRO A 95 -5.98 11.58 4.76
N PHE A 96 -6.85 10.62 5.08
CA PHE A 96 -8.07 10.90 5.85
C PHE A 96 -7.80 11.34 7.28
N PHE A 97 -6.85 10.71 7.96
CA PHE A 97 -6.45 11.09 9.30
C PHE A 97 -5.51 12.31 9.31
N ALA A 98 -4.87 12.66 8.20
CA ALA A 98 -4.08 13.90 8.08
C ALA A 98 -4.91 15.14 7.71
N HIS A 99 -6.02 14.97 6.98
CA HIS A 99 -6.94 16.07 6.68
C HIS A 99 -7.72 16.48 7.95
N PRO A 100 -8.21 17.73 8.12
CA PRO A 100 -9.00 18.11 9.30
C PRO A 100 -10.49 17.76 9.21
N ASN A 101 -11.08 17.70 8.01
CA ASN A 101 -12.50 17.35 7.82
C ASN A 101 -12.85 17.02 6.35
N PRO A 102 -12.45 15.84 5.81
CA PRO A 102 -12.62 15.52 4.40
C PRO A 102 -14.08 15.14 4.10
N LYS A 103 -14.67 15.71 3.05
CA LYS A 103 -16.09 15.54 2.69
C LYS A 103 -16.30 15.09 1.25
N SER A 104 -15.52 15.66 0.32
CA SER A 104 -15.59 15.41 -1.12
C SER A 104 -14.33 14.70 -1.56
N ILE A 105 -14.47 13.47 -2.05
CA ILE A 105 -13.34 12.58 -2.34
C ILE A 105 -13.38 12.18 -3.81
N CYS A 106 -12.23 12.13 -4.47
CA CYS A 106 -12.09 11.50 -5.78
C CYS A 106 -11.15 10.31 -5.69
N VAL A 107 -11.51 9.20 -6.32
CA VAL A 107 -10.65 8.05 -6.55
C VAL A 107 -10.47 7.92 -8.05
N VAL A 108 -9.23 8.00 -8.52
CA VAL A 108 -8.84 7.75 -9.91
C VAL A 108 -8.38 6.29 -9.99
N GLY A 109 -8.96 5.51 -10.91
CA GLY A 109 -8.83 4.06 -10.92
C GLY A 109 -9.68 3.42 -9.81
N GLY A 110 -9.13 2.46 -9.08
CA GLY A 110 -9.80 1.80 -7.94
C GLY A 110 -11.09 1.05 -8.31
N GLY A 111 -11.18 0.55 -9.54
CA GLY A 111 -12.35 -0.16 -10.05
C GLY A 111 -12.73 -1.43 -9.27
N ASP A 112 -11.83 -1.96 -8.44
CA ASP A 112 -12.10 -3.09 -7.55
C ASP A 112 -12.98 -2.72 -6.33
N GLY A 113 -13.02 -1.42 -5.97
CA GLY A 113 -13.83 -0.91 -4.87
C GLY A 113 -13.18 -0.98 -3.48
N GLY A 114 -11.91 -1.39 -3.37
CA GLY A 114 -11.19 -1.44 -2.10
C GLY A 114 -11.04 -0.07 -1.45
N CYS A 115 -10.56 0.93 -2.20
CA CYS A 115 -10.54 2.32 -1.73
C CYS A 115 -11.93 2.81 -1.34
N LEU A 116 -12.95 2.50 -2.15
CA LEU A 116 -14.33 2.91 -1.88
C LEU A 116 -14.84 2.34 -0.55
N ARG A 117 -14.58 1.06 -0.27
CA ARG A 117 -14.93 0.42 1.00
C ARG A 117 -14.37 1.17 2.19
N GLU A 118 -13.08 1.53 2.15
CA GLU A 118 -12.41 2.20 3.27
C GLU A 118 -12.86 3.66 3.42
N ILE A 119 -13.08 4.37 2.32
CA ILE A 119 -13.58 5.76 2.32
C ILE A 119 -14.95 5.83 3.01
N LEU A 120 -15.86 4.92 2.67
CA LEU A 120 -17.25 4.96 3.15
C LEU A 120 -17.39 4.67 4.66
N ARG A 121 -16.32 4.22 5.33
CA ARG A 121 -16.24 4.10 6.80
C ARG A 121 -16.20 5.45 7.49
N HIS A 122 -15.72 6.50 6.82
CA HIS A 122 -15.60 7.83 7.39
C HIS A 122 -16.93 8.57 7.32
N SER A 123 -17.52 8.89 8.48
CA SER A 123 -18.81 9.58 8.58
C SER A 123 -18.78 11.03 8.08
N THR A 124 -17.59 11.61 7.92
CA THR A 124 -17.38 12.96 7.38
C THR A 124 -17.61 13.02 5.87
N VAL A 125 -17.55 11.89 5.17
CA VAL A 125 -17.71 11.80 3.72
C VAL A 125 -19.15 12.07 3.31
N GLU A 126 -19.33 13.09 2.48
CA GLU A 126 -20.59 13.50 1.89
C GLU A 126 -20.69 13.07 0.40
N ARG A 127 -19.55 12.98 -0.30
CA ARG A 127 -19.49 12.59 -1.71
C ARG A 127 -18.18 11.87 -2.05
N VAL A 128 -18.27 10.82 -2.87
CA VAL A 128 -17.14 10.10 -3.46
C VAL A 128 -17.37 9.99 -4.96
N VAL A 129 -16.37 10.37 -5.76
CA VAL A 129 -16.38 10.11 -7.21
C VAL A 129 -15.32 9.09 -7.55
N LEU A 130 -15.75 7.95 -8.07
CA LEU A 130 -14.89 6.90 -8.60
C LEU A 130 -14.75 7.09 -10.11
N VAL A 131 -13.53 7.37 -10.59
CA VAL A 131 -13.22 7.58 -11.99
C VAL A 131 -12.48 6.36 -12.52
N GLU A 132 -13.22 5.47 -13.15
CA GLU A 132 -12.71 4.18 -13.65
C GLU A 132 -12.95 4.08 -15.15
N ILE A 133 -11.86 4.09 -15.93
CA ILE A 133 -11.90 4.10 -17.39
C ILE A 133 -12.55 2.82 -17.95
N ASP A 134 -12.37 1.68 -17.28
CA ASP A 134 -12.82 0.37 -17.71
C ASP A 134 -14.00 -0.13 -16.86
N PRO A 135 -15.26 0.03 -17.35
CA PRO A 135 -16.43 -0.46 -16.63
C PRO A 135 -16.42 -1.98 -16.42
N MET A 136 -15.65 -2.76 -17.19
CA MET A 136 -15.56 -4.20 -16.99
C MET A 136 -14.88 -4.54 -15.66
N VAL A 137 -13.91 -3.74 -15.20
CA VAL A 137 -13.22 -3.95 -13.92
C VAL A 137 -14.22 -3.84 -12.77
N VAL A 138 -15.09 -2.83 -12.78
CA VAL A 138 -16.15 -2.63 -11.76
C VAL A 138 -17.11 -3.81 -11.72
N GLU A 139 -17.56 -4.29 -12.88
CA GLU A 139 -18.50 -5.41 -12.93
C GLU A 139 -17.84 -6.73 -12.49
N VAL A 140 -16.59 -6.96 -12.87
CA VAL A 140 -15.78 -8.11 -12.41
C VAL A 140 -15.55 -8.06 -10.90
N ALA A 141 -15.28 -6.86 -10.35
CA ALA A 141 -15.15 -6.66 -8.92
C ALA A 141 -16.42 -7.06 -8.17
N LYS A 142 -17.58 -6.52 -8.61
CA LYS A 142 -18.89 -6.85 -8.04
C LYS A 142 -19.22 -8.34 -8.09
N GLU A 143 -18.82 -9.03 -9.14
CA GLU A 143 -19.11 -10.46 -9.32
C GLU A 143 -18.18 -11.34 -8.48
N PHE A 144 -16.86 -11.13 -8.55
CA PHE A 144 -15.88 -12.06 -8.00
C PHE A 144 -15.27 -11.64 -6.67
N PHE A 145 -15.48 -10.40 -6.23
CA PHE A 145 -14.97 -9.84 -4.97
C PHE A 145 -16.09 -9.29 -4.08
N ALA A 146 -17.33 -9.78 -4.26
CA ALA A 146 -18.52 -9.32 -3.54
C ALA A 146 -18.42 -9.36 -2.01
N THR A 147 -17.58 -10.25 -1.46
CA THR A 147 -17.36 -10.41 -0.01
C THR A 147 -16.12 -9.68 0.50
N SER A 148 -15.38 -9.00 -0.36
CA SER A 148 -14.12 -8.30 -0.06
C SER A 148 -14.17 -6.84 -0.55
N THR A 149 -13.42 -6.48 -1.60
CA THR A 149 -13.37 -5.10 -2.13
C THR A 149 -14.63 -4.76 -2.93
N GLY A 150 -15.07 -5.71 -3.77
CA GLY A 150 -16.18 -5.61 -4.70
C GLY A 150 -17.60 -5.63 -4.11
N ASN A 151 -17.80 -5.28 -2.84
CA ASN A 151 -19.14 -5.32 -2.23
C ASN A 151 -20.07 -4.30 -2.89
N SER A 152 -21.10 -4.77 -3.60
CA SER A 152 -22.03 -3.92 -4.36
C SER A 152 -22.68 -2.81 -3.53
N LYS A 153 -22.86 -3.01 -2.22
CA LYS A 153 -23.41 -1.97 -1.33
C LYS A 153 -22.56 -0.71 -1.29
N ASN A 154 -21.25 -0.82 -1.50
CA ASN A 154 -20.35 0.32 -1.54
C ASN A 154 -20.54 1.09 -2.84
N PHE A 155 -20.60 0.40 -3.98
CA PHE A 155 -20.84 1.02 -5.30
C PHE A 155 -22.24 1.65 -5.40
N ASP A 156 -23.22 1.10 -4.71
CA ASP A 156 -24.61 1.58 -4.69
C ASP A 156 -24.88 2.60 -3.55
N ASP A 157 -23.87 2.96 -2.74
CA ASP A 157 -24.02 3.95 -1.67
C ASP A 157 -24.41 5.32 -2.28
N PRO A 158 -25.43 6.01 -1.74
CA PRO A 158 -25.93 7.26 -2.32
C PRO A 158 -24.90 8.40 -2.36
N ARG A 159 -23.78 8.28 -1.63
CA ARG A 159 -22.66 9.23 -1.67
C ARG A 159 -21.76 9.01 -2.89
N VAL A 160 -21.91 7.90 -3.62
CA VAL A 160 -20.98 7.45 -4.65
C VAL A 160 -21.48 7.76 -6.04
N GLU A 161 -20.61 8.36 -6.83
CA GLU A 161 -20.78 8.60 -8.26
C GLU A 161 -19.68 7.84 -9.00
N ILE A 162 -20.06 6.96 -9.93
CA ILE A 162 -19.09 6.24 -10.78
C ILE A 162 -19.08 6.90 -12.16
N VAL A 163 -17.89 7.32 -12.60
CA VAL A 163 -17.68 7.99 -13.88
C VAL A 163 -16.74 7.16 -14.73
N HIS A 164 -17.25 6.65 -15.85
CA HIS A 164 -16.46 5.87 -16.81
C HIS A 164 -15.80 6.78 -17.84
N GLN A 165 -14.63 7.32 -17.48
CA GLN A 165 -13.89 8.29 -18.29
C GLN A 165 -12.39 8.18 -18.03
N ASP A 166 -11.59 8.62 -19.00
CA ASP A 166 -10.16 8.89 -18.81
C ASP A 166 -9.94 9.94 -17.71
N ALA A 167 -9.06 9.62 -16.75
CA ALA A 167 -8.88 10.44 -15.57
C ALA A 167 -8.17 11.77 -15.85
N ALA A 168 -7.27 11.82 -16.84
CA ALA A 168 -6.62 13.07 -17.22
C ALA A 168 -7.63 14.07 -17.79
N THR A 169 -8.54 13.60 -18.64
CA THR A 169 -9.66 14.39 -19.16
C THR A 169 -10.59 14.84 -18.04
N PHE A 170 -10.99 13.90 -17.17
CA PHE A 170 -11.86 14.19 -16.03
C PHE A 170 -11.24 15.26 -15.12
N MET A 171 -9.96 15.16 -14.80
CA MET A 171 -9.33 16.05 -13.83
C MET A 171 -9.03 17.43 -14.41
N GLY A 172 -8.71 17.52 -15.71
CA GLY A 172 -8.49 18.80 -16.41
C GLY A 172 -9.73 19.70 -16.53
N GLU A 173 -10.92 19.16 -16.26
CA GLU A 173 -12.20 19.90 -16.31
C GLU A 173 -12.66 20.45 -14.95
N ARG A 174 -11.83 20.32 -13.90
CA ARG A 174 -12.22 20.57 -12.50
C ARG A 174 -11.32 21.55 -11.78
N GLU A 175 -11.91 22.30 -10.87
CA GLU A 175 -11.20 23.25 -10.00
C GLU A 175 -11.86 23.31 -8.62
N ASN A 176 -11.09 23.21 -7.54
CA ASN A 176 -11.54 23.33 -6.15
C ASN A 176 -12.75 22.44 -5.77
N GLU A 177 -12.79 21.21 -6.24
CA GLU A 177 -13.91 20.27 -6.05
C GLU A 177 -13.69 19.27 -4.91
N PHE A 178 -12.46 18.80 -4.71
CA PHE A 178 -12.15 17.67 -3.82
C PHE A 178 -11.30 18.09 -2.62
N ASP A 179 -11.59 17.50 -1.46
CA ASP A 179 -10.76 17.62 -0.27
C ASP A 179 -9.62 16.58 -0.30
N ILE A 180 -9.88 15.38 -0.84
CA ILE A 180 -8.87 14.33 -1.04
C ILE A 180 -9.01 13.74 -2.44
N ILE A 181 -7.88 13.56 -3.13
CA ILE A 181 -7.79 12.80 -4.38
C ILE A 181 -6.87 11.60 -4.14
N LEU A 182 -7.35 10.39 -4.44
CA LEU A 182 -6.58 9.16 -4.39
C LEU A 182 -6.31 8.66 -5.82
N GLY A 183 -5.06 8.45 -6.17
CA GLY A 183 -4.65 7.81 -7.43
C GLY A 183 -4.38 6.33 -7.21
N ASP A 184 -5.42 5.51 -7.36
CA ASP A 184 -5.39 4.06 -7.25
C ASP A 184 -5.27 3.43 -8.66
N THR A 185 -4.12 3.69 -9.27
CA THR A 185 -3.83 3.36 -10.66
C THR A 185 -2.91 2.15 -10.74
N SER A 186 -3.01 1.40 -11.84
CA SER A 186 -1.98 0.42 -12.19
C SER A 186 -0.66 1.12 -12.56
N ASP A 187 0.39 0.30 -12.71
CA ASP A 187 1.71 0.68 -13.20
C ASP A 187 1.67 1.64 -14.42
N PRO A 188 2.68 2.52 -14.63
CA PRO A 188 2.74 3.57 -15.67
C PRO A 188 2.88 3.03 -17.11
N ILE A 189 2.02 2.09 -17.50
CA ILE A 189 1.99 1.43 -18.80
C ILE A 189 0.55 1.44 -19.32
N GLY A 190 0.41 1.54 -20.65
CA GLY A 190 -0.89 1.47 -21.30
C GLY A 190 -1.77 2.66 -20.92
N PRO A 191 -3.02 2.46 -20.47
CA PRO A 191 -3.95 3.56 -20.18
C PRO A 191 -3.48 4.46 -19.01
N ALA A 192 -2.58 3.99 -18.15
CA ALA A 192 -2.10 4.75 -16.98
C ALA A 192 -0.90 5.67 -17.28
N GLU A 193 -0.24 5.58 -18.44
CA GLU A 193 0.97 6.36 -18.76
C GLU A 193 0.76 7.89 -18.66
N SER A 194 -0.42 8.37 -19.05
CA SER A 194 -0.79 9.79 -18.97
C SER A 194 -0.90 10.29 -17.53
N LEU A 195 -1.15 9.40 -16.57
CA LEU A 195 -1.36 9.70 -15.15
C LEU A 195 -0.05 9.96 -14.39
N PHE A 196 1.09 9.78 -15.06
CA PHE A 196 2.41 10.04 -14.51
C PHE A 196 3.10 11.27 -15.14
N GLN A 197 2.36 12.06 -15.92
CA GLN A 197 2.86 13.30 -16.54
C GLN A 197 2.61 14.53 -15.65
N PRO A 198 3.50 15.54 -15.65
CA PRO A 198 3.34 16.75 -14.83
C PRO A 198 1.99 17.46 -14.98
N ASP A 199 1.44 17.50 -16.20
CA ASP A 199 0.14 18.12 -16.47
C ASP A 199 -1.01 17.45 -15.69
N PHE A 200 -0.92 16.14 -15.45
CA PHE A 200 -1.91 15.42 -14.65
C PHE A 200 -1.85 15.81 -13.17
N TYR A 201 -0.65 15.90 -12.60
CA TYR A 201 -0.43 16.39 -11.23
C TYR A 201 -0.87 17.84 -11.06
N LYS A 202 -0.65 18.68 -12.08
CA LYS A 202 -1.17 20.04 -12.11
C LYS A 202 -2.70 20.05 -12.10
N SER A 203 -3.33 19.19 -12.89
CA SER A 203 -4.80 19.05 -12.91
C SER A 203 -5.34 18.60 -11.55
N MET A 204 -4.68 17.64 -10.89
CA MET A 204 -5.03 17.22 -9.53
C MET A 204 -4.89 18.37 -8.53
N TYR A 205 -3.81 19.15 -8.62
CA TYR A 205 -3.61 20.33 -7.77
C TYR A 205 -4.75 21.34 -7.95
N ASP A 206 -5.16 21.62 -9.19
CA ASP A 206 -6.24 22.58 -9.47
C ASP A 206 -7.60 22.08 -9.00
N ALA A 207 -7.88 20.78 -9.19
CA ALA A 207 -9.10 20.15 -8.71
C ALA A 207 -9.20 20.05 -7.17
N LEU A 208 -8.06 20.06 -6.45
CA LEU A 208 -8.05 20.10 -4.99
C LEU A 208 -8.50 21.46 -4.45
N ARG A 209 -9.35 21.42 -3.42
CA ARG A 209 -9.69 22.57 -2.57
C ARG A 209 -8.48 23.02 -1.77
N PRO A 210 -8.49 24.26 -1.24
CA PRO A 210 -7.51 24.68 -0.25
C PRO A 210 -7.50 23.74 0.96
N SER A 211 -6.32 23.33 1.41
CA SER A 211 -6.09 22.29 2.44
C SER A 211 -6.27 20.85 1.95
N GLY A 212 -6.46 20.64 0.64
CA GLY A 212 -6.67 19.33 0.06
C GLY A 212 -5.39 18.48 -0.03
N ILE A 213 -5.56 17.16 -0.11
CA ILE A 213 -4.47 16.19 -0.13
C ILE A 213 -4.60 15.31 -1.38
N VAL A 214 -3.49 15.08 -2.09
CA VAL A 214 -3.37 14.02 -3.08
C VAL A 214 -2.55 12.87 -2.50
N CYS A 215 -2.96 11.63 -2.76
CA CYS A 215 -2.20 10.43 -2.44
C CYS A 215 -2.25 9.50 -3.65
N VAL A 216 -1.11 9.26 -4.30
CA VAL A 216 -1.03 8.39 -5.49
C VAL A 216 -0.13 7.21 -5.20
N GLN A 217 -0.46 6.04 -5.77
CA GLN A 217 0.51 4.94 -5.87
C GLN A 217 1.79 5.45 -6.54
N ALA A 218 2.94 4.98 -6.06
CA ALA A 218 4.25 5.45 -6.50
C ALA A 218 5.30 4.33 -6.47
N GLU A 219 4.93 3.14 -6.94
CA GLU A 219 5.88 2.03 -7.19
C GLU A 219 6.67 1.55 -5.95
N CYS A 220 7.66 0.69 -6.19
CA CYS A 220 8.45 0.06 -5.14
C CYS A 220 9.88 0.61 -5.05
N PHE A 221 10.26 1.18 -3.90
CA PHE A 221 11.59 1.77 -3.72
C PHE A 221 12.78 0.80 -3.88
N TRP A 222 12.55 -0.52 -3.87
CA TRP A 222 13.61 -1.51 -4.12
C TRP A 222 14.08 -1.52 -5.57
N ILE A 223 13.20 -1.15 -6.51
CA ILE A 223 13.39 -1.33 -7.95
C ILE A 223 13.07 -0.09 -8.78
N HIS A 224 12.39 0.92 -8.21
CA HIS A 224 11.91 2.11 -8.94
C HIS A 224 12.31 3.45 -8.30
N LEU A 225 13.41 3.46 -7.55
CA LEU A 225 13.79 4.63 -6.73
C LEU A 225 14.06 5.91 -7.53
N ASP A 226 14.54 5.79 -8.78
CA ASP A 226 14.75 6.95 -9.66
C ASP A 226 13.41 7.55 -10.12
N PHE A 227 12.46 6.71 -10.53
CA PHE A 227 11.10 7.13 -10.88
C PHE A 227 10.40 7.80 -9.69
N ILE A 228 10.52 7.22 -8.50
CA ILE A 228 9.96 7.78 -7.26
C ILE A 228 10.55 9.17 -6.99
N SER A 229 11.87 9.33 -7.16
CA SER A 229 12.54 10.63 -6.99
C SER A 229 12.00 11.69 -7.94
N ASP A 230 11.79 11.34 -9.21
CA ASP A 230 11.28 12.27 -10.23
C ASP A 230 9.82 12.65 -9.92
N LEU A 231 9.03 11.69 -9.46
CA LEU A 231 7.64 11.91 -9.09
C LEU A 231 7.51 12.83 -7.86
N ILE A 232 8.31 12.59 -6.82
CA ILE A 232 8.35 13.48 -5.64
C ILE A 232 8.78 14.88 -6.03
N ALA A 233 9.79 15.02 -6.89
CA ALA A 233 10.25 16.34 -7.37
C ALA A 233 9.13 17.08 -8.15
N CYS A 234 8.41 16.35 -9.01
CA CYS A 234 7.24 16.87 -9.72
C CYS A 234 6.18 17.39 -8.73
N CYS A 235 5.84 16.61 -7.70
CA CYS A 235 4.91 17.04 -6.65
C CYS A 235 5.45 18.24 -5.85
N ALA A 236 6.74 18.27 -5.51
CA ALA A 236 7.35 19.34 -4.72
C ALA A 236 7.34 20.70 -5.45
N ASP A 237 7.30 20.71 -6.78
CA ASP A 237 7.15 21.93 -7.59
C ASP A 237 5.74 22.55 -7.50
N MET A 238 4.74 21.77 -7.07
CA MET A 238 3.33 22.15 -7.10
C MET A 238 2.69 22.25 -5.71
N PHE A 239 3.01 21.32 -4.82
CA PHE A 239 2.42 21.18 -3.49
C PHE A 239 3.32 21.79 -2.42
N GLU A 240 2.72 22.31 -1.35
CA GLU A 240 3.47 22.86 -0.21
C GLU A 240 4.32 21.81 0.49
N THR A 241 3.88 20.56 0.49
CA THR A 241 4.72 19.41 0.82
C THR A 241 4.48 18.24 -0.13
N ALA A 242 5.55 17.49 -0.37
CA ALA A 242 5.57 16.24 -1.11
C ALA A 242 6.33 15.20 -0.28
N GLU A 243 5.65 14.15 0.14
CA GLU A 243 6.17 13.12 1.04
C GLU A 243 6.01 11.75 0.38
N TYR A 244 6.83 10.79 0.78
CA TYR A 244 6.71 9.40 0.35
C TYR A 244 6.52 8.48 1.54
N MET A 245 5.53 7.59 1.42
CA MET A 245 5.26 6.53 2.39
C MET A 245 5.24 5.17 1.70
N SER A 246 5.40 4.09 2.46
CA SER A 246 5.36 2.73 1.95
C SER A 246 4.60 1.77 2.86
N THR A 247 4.03 0.73 2.26
CA THR A 247 3.35 -0.37 2.95
C THR A 247 3.79 -1.73 2.38
N MET A 248 3.63 -2.77 3.18
CA MET A 248 3.95 -4.14 2.77
C MET A 248 2.73 -4.80 2.14
N VAL A 249 2.89 -5.34 0.93
CA VAL A 249 1.86 -6.11 0.22
C VAL A 249 2.56 -7.31 -0.40
N PRO A 250 2.49 -8.50 0.23
CA PRO A 250 3.27 -9.67 -0.19
C PRO A 250 3.14 -10.06 -1.67
N THR A 251 1.98 -9.81 -2.28
CA THR A 251 1.71 -10.14 -3.67
C THR A 251 2.16 -9.09 -4.69
N TYR A 252 2.57 -7.90 -4.24
CA TYR A 252 3.17 -6.89 -5.12
C TYR A 252 4.67 -7.13 -5.33
N PRO A 253 5.27 -6.59 -6.42
CA PRO A 253 6.70 -6.73 -6.70
C PRO A 253 7.57 -6.31 -5.51
N CYS A 254 8.53 -7.19 -5.13
CA CYS A 254 9.36 -7.04 -3.94
C CYS A 254 8.60 -7.02 -2.59
N GLY A 255 7.31 -7.35 -2.56
CA GLY A 255 6.51 -7.51 -1.35
C GLY A 255 6.06 -6.20 -0.68
N GLN A 256 6.17 -5.07 -1.38
CA GLN A 256 5.79 -3.75 -0.88
C GLN A 256 5.48 -2.79 -2.02
N ILE A 257 4.88 -1.65 -1.67
CA ILE A 257 4.64 -0.54 -2.58
C ILE A 257 4.63 0.77 -1.81
N GLY A 258 4.83 1.88 -2.50
CA GLY A 258 4.75 3.20 -1.91
C GLY A 258 3.74 4.12 -2.56
N PHE A 259 3.66 5.29 -1.95
CA PHE A 259 2.73 6.33 -2.29
C PHE A 259 3.43 7.68 -2.18
N VAL A 260 3.17 8.56 -3.14
CA VAL A 260 3.52 9.97 -3.03
C VAL A 260 2.29 10.72 -2.53
N VAL A 261 2.50 11.52 -1.49
CA VAL A 261 1.45 12.31 -0.84
C VAL A 261 1.80 13.79 -0.96
N GLY A 262 0.89 14.57 -1.50
CA GLY A 262 1.04 16.02 -1.71
C GLY A 262 -0.03 16.80 -0.97
N CYS A 263 0.35 17.83 -0.21
CA CYS A 263 -0.61 18.68 0.50
C CYS A 263 -0.70 20.07 -0.12
N LYS A 264 -1.93 20.54 -0.37
CA LYS A 264 -2.23 21.88 -0.87
C LYS A 264 -2.64 22.80 0.29
N GLY A 265 -1.86 23.82 0.63
CA GLY A 265 -2.24 24.86 1.59
C GLY A 265 -2.02 24.50 3.06
N ARG A 266 -3.08 24.45 3.88
CA ARG A 266 -2.97 24.44 5.37
C ARG A 266 -2.58 23.10 5.99
N VAL A 267 -2.89 21.99 5.34
CA VAL A 267 -2.31 20.70 5.74
C VAL A 267 -0.87 20.75 5.26
N LEU A 268 0.08 20.67 6.19
CA LEU A 268 1.50 20.80 5.87
C LEU A 268 2.21 19.45 5.82
N SER A 269 1.62 18.37 6.34
CA SER A 269 2.23 17.05 6.30
C SER A 269 1.19 15.98 6.54
N CYS A 270 1.35 14.85 5.87
CA CYS A 270 0.60 13.63 6.13
C CYS A 270 1.35 12.66 7.04
N ARG A 271 2.52 13.02 7.59
CA ARG A 271 3.23 12.18 8.58
C ARG A 271 2.54 12.14 9.93
N THR A 272 1.85 13.21 10.29
CA THR A 272 1.24 13.38 11.61
C THR A 272 -0.27 13.24 11.51
N PRO A 273 -0.86 12.15 12.03
CA PRO A 273 -2.30 12.02 12.06
C PRO A 273 -2.93 13.06 13.00
N ILE A 274 -4.03 13.65 12.58
CA ILE A 274 -4.90 14.48 13.40
C ILE A 274 -5.85 13.57 14.16
N HIS A 275 -5.71 13.55 15.48
CA HIS A 275 -6.71 12.96 16.37
C HIS A 275 -7.90 13.91 16.48
N ARG A 276 -9.07 13.50 15.97
CA ARG A 276 -10.27 14.30 16.10
C ARG A 276 -11.15 13.73 17.20
N GLU A 277 -11.75 14.59 18.01
CA GLU A 277 -12.87 14.20 18.88
C GLU A 277 -14.12 13.99 18.01
N LEU A 278 -14.12 12.93 17.20
CA LEU A 278 -15.30 12.46 16.50
C LEU A 278 -15.96 11.44 17.42
N GLU A 279 -17.04 11.86 18.07
CA GLU A 279 -17.90 11.06 18.94
C GLU A 279 -18.06 9.63 18.37
N ASP A 280 -17.52 8.65 19.11
CA ASP A 280 -17.67 7.19 18.98
C ASP A 280 -17.22 6.45 17.69
N ASN A 281 -17.00 7.12 16.55
CA ASN A 281 -16.82 6.41 15.26
C ASN A 281 -15.37 6.03 14.90
N GLU A 282 -14.34 6.85 15.20
CA GLU A 282 -12.95 6.49 14.83
C GLU A 282 -12.48 5.23 15.56
N GLY A 283 -12.81 5.12 16.86
CA GLY A 283 -12.52 3.93 17.64
C GLY A 283 -13.27 2.68 17.14
N ALA A 284 -14.36 2.84 16.39
CA ALA A 284 -15.03 1.73 15.72
C ALA A 284 -14.32 1.34 14.42
N ILE A 285 -13.94 2.34 13.59
CA ILE A 285 -13.15 2.12 12.35
C ILE A 285 -11.85 1.38 12.69
N LEU A 286 -11.08 1.88 13.65
CA LEU A 286 -9.78 1.31 14.03
C LEU A 286 -9.86 -0.13 14.57
N LYS A 287 -11.01 -0.55 15.11
CA LYS A 287 -11.22 -1.95 15.55
C LYS A 287 -11.43 -2.92 14.40
N GLU A 288 -11.81 -2.41 13.23
CA GLU A 288 -12.06 -3.21 12.04
C GLU A 288 -10.85 -3.27 11.09
N MET A 289 -9.86 -2.38 11.30
CA MET A 289 -8.61 -2.35 10.53
C MET A 289 -7.82 -3.64 10.74
N LYS A 290 -7.22 -4.13 9.66
CA LYS A 290 -6.32 -5.28 9.68
C LYS A 290 -4.85 -4.88 9.58
N TRP A 291 -4.58 -3.67 9.10
CA TRP A 291 -3.24 -3.16 8.84
C TRP A 291 -3.02 -1.74 9.37
N TYR A 292 -3.93 -0.81 9.12
CA TYR A 292 -3.78 0.57 9.56
C TYR A 292 -3.93 0.70 11.08
N SER A 293 -2.99 1.44 11.68
CA SER A 293 -3.07 2.02 13.01
C SER A 293 -2.39 3.39 12.98
N PHE A 294 -2.52 4.20 14.03
CA PHE A 294 -1.79 5.49 14.08
C PHE A 294 -0.27 5.29 14.13
N GLU A 295 0.20 4.20 14.74
CA GLU A 295 1.61 3.84 14.75
C GLU A 295 2.07 3.41 13.36
N GLN A 296 1.26 2.61 12.64
CA GLN A 296 1.56 2.23 11.26
C GLN A 296 1.52 3.42 10.30
N HIS A 297 0.62 4.39 10.54
CA HIS A 297 0.57 5.64 9.78
C HIS A 297 1.93 6.35 9.84
N VAL A 298 2.48 6.60 11.04
CA VAL A 298 3.78 7.26 11.20
C VAL A 298 4.92 6.38 10.66
N ALA A 299 4.87 5.07 10.93
CA ALA A 299 5.87 4.12 10.48
C ALA A 299 5.95 4.01 8.95
N ALA A 300 4.84 4.20 8.23
CA ALA A 300 4.81 4.16 6.77
C ALA A 300 5.74 5.20 6.13
N PHE A 301 6.02 6.31 6.82
CA PHE A 301 6.96 7.35 6.36
C PHE A 301 8.41 7.14 6.87
N THR A 302 8.67 6.09 7.64
CA THR A 302 10.00 5.74 8.16
C THR A 302 10.73 4.86 7.15
N LEU A 303 11.45 5.52 6.24
CA LEU A 303 12.10 4.85 5.11
C LEU A 303 13.50 4.33 5.47
N PRO A 304 14.02 3.28 4.79
CA PRO A 304 15.40 2.85 4.98
C PRO A 304 16.43 3.95 4.63
N PRO A 305 17.62 3.97 5.27
CA PRO A 305 18.61 5.02 5.05
C PRO A 305 19.04 5.23 3.58
N PHE A 306 19.08 4.16 2.77
CA PHE A 306 19.45 4.28 1.35
C PHE A 306 18.36 5.00 0.53
N VAL A 307 17.09 4.82 0.90
CA VAL A 307 15.94 5.51 0.29
C VAL A 307 15.96 6.97 0.70
N GLN A 308 16.08 7.25 2.00
CA GLN A 308 16.17 8.61 2.54
C GLN A 308 17.26 9.43 1.84
N LYS A 309 18.46 8.83 1.69
CA LYS A 309 19.59 9.46 0.99
C LYS A 309 19.29 9.77 -0.48
N ARG A 310 18.56 8.90 -1.18
CA ARG A 310 18.28 9.09 -2.61
C ARG A 310 17.16 10.09 -2.86
N LEU A 311 16.17 10.15 -1.96
CA LEU A 311 15.05 11.08 -2.04
C LEU A 311 15.38 12.46 -1.45
N ASP A 312 16.56 12.62 -0.86
CA ASP A 312 16.98 13.83 -0.11
C ASP A 312 15.99 14.20 1.01
N ILE A 313 15.38 13.18 1.63
CA ILE A 313 14.41 13.33 2.73
C ILE A 313 15.15 13.05 4.04
N THR A 314 15.31 14.06 4.89
CA THR A 314 15.70 13.86 6.29
C THR A 314 14.47 13.47 7.09
N CYS A 315 14.39 12.22 7.55
CA CYS A 315 13.35 11.80 8.48
C CYS A 315 13.76 12.28 9.89
N GLU A 316 13.36 13.48 10.29
CA GLU A 316 13.39 13.84 11.71
C GLU A 316 12.33 12.96 12.40
N ILE A 317 12.78 11.95 13.14
CA ILE A 317 11.88 11.19 13.99
C ILE A 317 11.48 12.13 15.12
N ASP A 318 10.20 12.51 15.20
CA ASP A 318 9.68 13.28 16.31
C ASP A 318 9.94 12.49 17.60
N PRO A 319 10.84 12.98 18.49
CA PRO A 319 11.17 12.25 19.70
C PRO A 319 9.95 12.08 20.62
N THR A 320 8.91 12.92 20.51
CA THR A 320 7.67 12.77 21.28
C THR A 320 6.82 11.57 20.86
N VAL A 321 7.04 11.04 19.66
CA VAL A 321 6.45 9.76 19.19
C VAL A 321 7.22 8.56 19.78
N ILE A 322 8.52 8.70 20.02
CA ILE A 322 9.35 7.72 20.74
C ILE A 322 9.09 7.77 22.26
N ASP A 323 8.70 8.94 22.78
CA ASP A 323 8.60 9.26 24.22
C ASP A 323 7.45 8.57 24.96
N LYS A 324 6.68 7.69 24.29
CA LYS A 324 5.73 6.80 24.97
C LYS A 324 6.24 5.38 25.14
N THR A 325 7.45 5.04 24.71
CA THR A 325 7.97 3.67 24.93
C THR A 325 9.43 3.54 25.34
N TYR A 326 10.34 4.49 25.09
CA TYR A 326 11.73 4.33 25.55
C TYR A 326 12.43 5.69 25.77
N ALA A 327 12.05 6.40 26.84
CA ALA A 327 12.93 7.38 27.46
C ALA A 327 13.47 6.77 28.76
N MET A 328 14.48 5.90 28.63
CA MET A 328 15.35 5.62 29.78
C MET A 328 16.28 6.81 29.92
N THR A 329 16.13 7.54 31.02
CA THR A 329 17.08 8.58 31.41
C THR A 329 18.44 7.91 31.67
N ASN A 330 19.53 8.60 31.34
CA ASN A 330 20.91 8.12 31.53
C ASN A 330 21.27 7.74 32.98
N ASP A 331 20.37 7.96 33.96
CA ASP A 331 20.54 7.57 35.36
C ASP A 331 20.06 6.14 35.68
N GLU A 332 19.41 5.43 34.74
CA GLU A 332 18.96 4.03 34.94
C GLU A 332 19.91 2.97 34.35
N TYR A 333 21.09 3.38 33.85
CA TYR A 333 22.07 2.47 33.25
C TYR A 333 22.74 1.51 34.26
N GLU A 334 22.61 1.73 35.56
CA GLU A 334 23.22 0.88 36.59
C GLU A 334 22.34 -0.28 37.10
N ASP A 335 21.06 -0.39 36.71
CA ASP A 335 20.15 -1.41 37.26
C ASP A 335 19.71 -2.51 36.25
N TYR A 336 20.50 -2.73 35.20
CA TYR A 336 20.30 -3.83 34.25
C TYR A 336 20.78 -5.20 34.76
N SER A 337 20.62 -5.46 36.06
CA SER A 337 20.80 -6.81 36.63
C SER A 337 19.49 -7.50 37.00
N VAL A 338 18.33 -6.84 36.95
CA VAL A 338 17.07 -7.47 37.36
C VAL A 338 15.88 -7.01 36.52
N ARG A 339 15.47 -7.84 35.53
CA ARG A 339 14.07 -8.25 35.21
C ARG A 339 14.01 -8.90 33.82
N ASN A 340 14.67 -10.04 33.69
CA ASN A 340 14.54 -10.94 32.53
C ASN A 340 13.36 -11.94 32.66
N GLU A 341 12.36 -11.65 33.50
CA GLU A 341 11.27 -12.59 33.79
C GLU A 341 9.95 -12.28 33.06
N GLU A 342 9.80 -11.12 32.41
CA GLU A 342 8.54 -10.72 31.75
C GLU A 342 8.61 -10.67 30.21
N CYS A 343 9.68 -11.18 29.59
CA CYS A 343 9.66 -11.36 28.13
C CYS A 343 8.77 -12.55 27.78
N CYS A 344 7.59 -12.28 27.23
CA CYS A 344 6.59 -13.28 26.82
C CYS A 344 7.13 -14.33 25.82
N LEU A 345 8.28 -14.08 25.20
CA LEU A 345 8.96 -14.96 24.24
C LEU A 345 9.92 -15.95 24.91
N LEU A 346 10.42 -15.67 26.12
CA LEU A 346 11.37 -16.55 26.82
C LEU A 346 10.81 -17.95 27.14
N PRO A 347 9.54 -18.12 27.55
CA PRO A 347 8.95 -19.44 27.75
C PRO A 347 8.88 -20.26 26.44
N ILE A 348 8.60 -19.58 25.33
CA ILE A 348 8.48 -20.21 23.99
C ILE A 348 9.86 -20.65 23.50
N LEU A 349 10.87 -19.77 23.60
CA LEU A 349 12.24 -20.05 23.19
C LEU A 349 12.87 -21.17 24.04
N ARG A 350 12.62 -21.20 25.36
CA ARG A 350 13.06 -22.29 26.24
C ARG A 350 12.37 -23.62 25.92
N SER A 351 11.15 -23.61 25.39
CA SER A 351 10.45 -24.84 24.96
C SER A 351 11.05 -25.45 23.69
N TRP A 352 11.62 -24.62 22.81
CA TRP A 352 12.21 -25.08 21.54
C TRP A 352 13.69 -25.48 21.69
N PHE A 353 14.45 -24.78 22.54
CA PHE A 353 15.91 -24.95 22.62
C PHE A 353 16.40 -25.60 23.93
N GLY A 354 15.50 -25.88 24.88
CA GLY A 354 15.88 -26.37 26.21
C GLY A 354 16.62 -25.30 27.03
N GLN A 355 17.22 -25.69 28.16
CA GLN A 355 17.90 -24.76 29.09
C GLN A 355 19.23 -24.18 28.55
N GLY A 356 19.68 -24.58 27.35
CA GLY A 356 20.90 -24.10 26.73
C GLY A 356 20.62 -23.07 25.64
N LEU A 357 20.16 -21.87 26.01
CA LEU A 357 20.21 -20.73 25.10
C LEU A 357 21.65 -20.17 25.12
N PRO A 358 22.39 -20.15 24.00
CA PRO A 358 23.65 -19.45 23.94
C PRO A 358 23.39 -17.94 24.08
N ASN A 359 24.26 -17.24 24.82
CA ASN A 359 24.26 -15.78 24.89
C ASN A 359 24.44 -15.24 23.46
N ILE A 360 23.36 -14.75 22.86
CA ILE A 360 23.41 -13.98 21.62
C ILE A 360 23.99 -12.63 22.01
N LEU A 361 25.30 -12.50 21.83
CA LEU A 361 26.08 -11.28 21.99
C LEU A 361 25.54 -10.20 21.05
N VAL A 362 24.91 -9.17 21.61
CA VAL A 362 24.93 -7.81 21.03
C VAL A 362 26.24 -7.21 21.51
N GLY A 363 27.21 -7.08 20.60
CA GLY A 363 28.56 -6.65 20.94
C GLY A 363 28.60 -5.17 21.31
N VAL A 364 29.20 -4.87 22.46
CA VAL A 364 29.93 -3.63 22.71
C VAL A 364 31.21 -4.05 23.43
N GLY A 365 32.34 -4.00 22.74
CA GLY A 365 33.65 -4.13 23.35
C GLY A 365 34.20 -2.74 23.61
N GLU A 366 34.45 -2.43 24.88
CA GLU A 366 35.41 -1.40 25.29
C GLU A 366 36.54 -2.11 26.06
N ASP A 367 37.72 -1.53 25.93
CA ASP A 367 39.06 -2.03 26.28
C ASP A 367 39.29 -2.37 27.77
N GLU A 368 40.49 -2.91 28.04
CA GLU A 368 41.15 -3.27 29.33
C GLU A 368 40.99 -4.77 29.68
N ASP A 369 42.01 -5.59 29.91
CA ASP A 369 43.43 -5.39 30.22
C ASP A 369 44.26 -6.66 29.88
N GLU A 370 45.57 -6.46 29.83
CA GLU A 370 46.66 -7.41 29.61
C GLU A 370 46.54 -8.73 30.42
N GLU A 371 46.70 -9.88 29.74
CA GLU A 371 47.34 -11.05 30.35
C GLU A 371 48.03 -11.93 29.29
N GLU A 372 49.27 -12.31 29.62
CA GLU A 372 50.26 -12.98 28.78
C GLU A 372 49.75 -14.29 28.14
N ILE A 373 50.05 -14.49 26.84
CA ILE A 373 50.02 -15.82 26.23
C ILE A 373 51.42 -16.14 25.68
N GLU A 374 52.09 -17.02 26.41
CA GLU A 374 53.33 -17.69 26.02
C GLU A 374 53.21 -18.43 24.68
N GLU A 375 54.31 -18.41 23.93
CA GLU A 375 54.57 -19.23 22.75
C GLU A 375 54.42 -20.73 23.03
N ASN A 376 53.67 -21.44 22.20
CA ASN A 376 53.89 -22.81 21.71
C ASN A 376 52.75 -23.09 20.70
N GLY A 377 52.94 -23.22 19.39
CA GLY A 377 53.95 -23.96 18.66
C GLY A 377 53.28 -25.14 17.93
N THR A 378 53.13 -25.06 16.60
CA THR A 378 52.88 -26.18 15.65
C THR A 378 51.56 -26.99 15.81
N LYS A 379 50.86 -27.52 14.81
CA LYS A 379 51.15 -27.97 13.45
C LYS A 379 49.81 -28.24 12.72
N SER A 380 49.80 -28.02 11.41
CA SER A 380 49.04 -28.71 10.35
C SER A 380 48.29 -30.01 10.71
N ILE A 381 47.06 -30.17 10.20
CA ILE A 381 46.66 -31.00 9.04
C ILE A 381 45.42 -30.35 8.40
#